data_AF-A0A8K0LAN8-F1
#
_entry.id   AF-A0A8K0LAN8-F1
#
_cell.length_a   1.000
_cell.length_b   1.000
_cell.length_c   1.000
_cell.angle_alpha   90.00
_cell.angle_beta   90.00
_cell.angle_gamma   90.00
#
_symmetry.space_group_name_H-M   'P 1'
#
loop_
_entity.id
_entity.type
_entity.pdbx_description
1 polymer ?
#
loop_
_entity_poly.entity_id
_entity_poly.type
_entity_poly.pdbx_seq_one_letter_code
_entity_poly.pdbx_strand_id
1 'polypeptide(L)'
;MNSLLVALGGLAAFTTATMQTVTGHVEYRSTIGVLGCKVDTNAVAYWPTTGDCDSVCAKVRNPATGIEKTVLTIGTSSASSVYDISWKRYVELKGQPDTPEGNAAAYDGGTPMEVFPVTMDQCEDLIYYEEDGQKKLPFLALSPNFLNECQASSPNSWVAQNGVLLDFVNDCCTIGKDQKCTGPNPVYCADGALAGYSQVKTNLAVMNVKLDGSEQACLG
;
A
#
# COMPACT_ATOMS: atom_id res chain seq x y z
N MET A 1 -13.07 33.64 -40.81
CA MET A 1 -12.68 32.40 -40.10
C MET A 1 -12.44 32.79 -38.65
N ASN A 2 -13.45 32.60 -37.79
CA ASN A 2 -13.34 32.91 -36.37
C ASN A 2 -12.83 31.68 -35.64
N SER A 3 -11.57 31.72 -35.19
CA SER A 3 -11.04 30.69 -34.28
C SER A 3 -11.61 30.92 -32.88
N LEU A 4 -12.47 30.01 -32.45
CA LEU A 4 -12.90 29.89 -31.05
C LEU A 4 -11.82 29.09 -30.30
N LEU A 5 -11.04 29.76 -29.44
CA LEU A 5 -10.20 29.09 -28.45
C LEU A 5 -11.11 28.62 -27.30
N VAL A 6 -11.34 27.31 -27.21
CA VAL A 6 -11.95 26.70 -26.03
C VAL A 6 -10.83 26.50 -25.00
N ALA A 7 -10.84 27.32 -23.96
CA ALA A 7 -10.02 27.08 -22.78
C ALA A 7 -10.65 25.91 -22.00
N LEU A 8 -10.05 24.73 -22.09
CA LEU A 8 -10.31 23.61 -21.19
C LEU A 8 -9.73 23.98 -19.82
N GLY A 9 -10.56 24.63 -18.98
CA GLY A 9 -10.29 24.74 -17.56
C GLY A 9 -10.38 23.36 -16.93
N GLY A 10 -9.25 22.79 -16.50
CA GLY A 10 -9.24 21.54 -15.76
C GLY A 10 -10.03 21.68 -14.46
N LEU A 11 -11.03 20.82 -14.26
CA LEU A 11 -11.65 20.67 -12.95
C LEU A 11 -10.62 20.07 -12.00
N ALA A 12 -10.05 20.88 -11.13
CA ALA A 12 -9.38 20.36 -9.94
C ALA A 12 -10.46 19.68 -9.08
N ALA A 13 -10.41 18.36 -8.98
CA ALA A 13 -11.22 17.64 -8.01
C ALA A 13 -10.80 18.11 -6.61
N PHE A 14 -11.73 18.70 -5.86
CA PHE A 14 -11.49 19.01 -4.45
C PHE A 14 -11.45 17.69 -3.69
N THR A 15 -10.25 17.18 -3.39
CA THR A 15 -10.06 16.06 -2.47
C THR A 15 -10.47 16.54 -1.08
N THR A 16 -11.66 16.16 -0.62
CA THR A 16 -12.13 16.53 0.72
C THR A 16 -11.37 15.73 1.76
N ALA A 17 -10.65 16.42 2.63
CA ALA A 17 -10.06 15.81 3.82
C ALA A 17 -11.16 15.25 4.73
N THR A 18 -10.88 14.13 5.38
CA THR A 18 -11.70 13.64 6.50
C THR A 18 -10.86 13.59 7.76
N MET A 19 -11.41 14.07 8.88
CA MET A 19 -10.76 13.91 10.18
C MET A 19 -10.97 12.49 10.68
N GLN A 20 -9.89 11.79 10.97
CA GLN A 20 -9.88 10.41 11.45
C GLN A 20 -9.02 10.29 12.70
N THR A 21 -9.35 9.34 13.56
CA THR A 21 -8.45 8.92 14.65
C THR A 21 -7.46 7.91 14.08
N VAL A 22 -6.22 8.33 13.89
CA VAL A 22 -5.16 7.52 13.30
C VAL A 22 -4.28 6.89 14.37
N THR A 23 -3.97 5.61 14.23
CA THR A 23 -3.11 4.82 15.14
C THR A 23 -1.88 4.27 14.42
N GLY A 24 -0.80 4.05 15.18
CA GLY A 24 0.41 3.41 14.68
C GLY A 24 0.32 1.89 14.74
N HIS A 25 0.65 1.21 13.65
CA HIS A 25 0.66 -0.25 13.53
C HIS A 25 2.05 -0.75 13.12
N VAL A 26 2.49 -1.83 13.76
CA VAL A 26 3.90 -2.26 13.70
C VAL A 26 4.14 -3.49 12.82
N GLU A 27 3.06 -4.13 12.34
CA GLU A 27 3.16 -5.30 11.48
C GLU A 27 2.79 -4.92 10.04
N TYR A 28 3.59 -5.36 9.08
CA TYR A 28 3.20 -5.33 7.68
C TYR A 28 2.22 -6.46 7.38
N ARG A 29 1.07 -6.13 6.78
CA ARG A 29 0.16 -7.04 6.09
C ARG A 29 -0.52 -6.35 4.92
N SER A 30 -0.90 -7.11 3.91
CA SER A 30 -1.77 -6.62 2.84
C SER A 30 -2.99 -7.49 2.67
N THR A 31 -4.17 -6.88 2.83
CA THR A 31 -5.45 -7.55 2.57
C THR A 31 -5.80 -7.56 1.08
N ILE A 32 -5.21 -6.65 0.29
CA ILE A 32 -5.36 -6.62 -1.17
C ILE A 32 -4.24 -7.37 -1.91
N GLY A 33 -3.27 -7.92 -1.20
CA GLY A 33 -2.20 -8.74 -1.75
C GLY A 33 -0.97 -7.97 -2.25
N VAL A 34 -0.77 -6.70 -1.88
CA VAL A 34 0.48 -5.99 -2.20
C VAL A 34 1.67 -6.64 -1.50
N LEU A 35 2.77 -6.79 -2.21
CA LEU A 35 3.98 -7.48 -1.72
C LEU A 35 4.88 -6.51 -0.94
N GLY A 36 5.07 -6.79 0.35
CA GLY A 36 5.80 -5.89 1.26
C GLY A 36 7.28 -5.73 0.92
N CYS A 37 7.89 -6.76 0.33
CA CYS A 37 9.29 -6.69 -0.12
C CYS A 37 9.51 -5.77 -1.33
N LYS A 38 8.45 -5.17 -1.88
CA LYS A 38 8.48 -4.34 -3.08
C LYS A 38 7.90 -2.94 -2.87
N VAL A 39 7.56 -2.59 -1.62
CA VAL A 39 7.02 -1.27 -1.24
C VAL A 39 7.66 -0.79 0.06
N ASP A 40 7.54 0.50 0.35
CA ASP A 40 7.92 1.04 1.65
C ASP A 40 6.93 0.60 2.74
N THR A 41 7.30 -0.42 3.50
CA THR A 41 6.48 -0.93 4.62
C THR A 41 6.37 0.08 5.78
N ASN A 42 7.21 1.12 5.81
CA ASN A 42 7.11 2.26 6.72
C ASN A 42 6.17 3.38 6.20
N ALA A 43 5.43 3.10 5.13
CA ALA A 43 4.54 4.05 4.46
C ALA A 43 3.22 3.42 4.05
N VAL A 44 2.71 2.46 4.82
CA VAL A 44 1.45 1.76 4.50
C VAL A 44 0.33 2.10 5.47
N ALA A 45 -0.90 1.85 5.04
CA ALA A 45 -2.13 2.14 5.76
C ALA A 45 -3.12 0.97 5.71
N TYR A 46 -3.89 0.85 6.79
CA TYR A 46 -4.96 -0.10 6.99
C TYR A 46 -6.23 0.66 7.37
N TRP A 47 -7.09 0.86 6.38
CA TRP A 47 -8.34 1.60 6.56
C TRP A 47 -9.47 0.68 7.00
N PRO A 48 -10.58 1.22 7.52
CA PRO A 48 -11.75 0.41 7.86
C PRO A 48 -12.34 -0.41 6.71
N THR A 49 -12.15 0.07 5.48
CA THR A 49 -12.65 -0.56 4.26
C THR A 49 -11.51 -0.70 3.26
N THR A 50 -11.55 -1.78 2.50
CA THR A 50 -10.75 -1.90 1.29
C THR A 50 -11.10 -0.74 0.36
N GLY A 51 -10.11 0.03 -0.05
CA GLY A 51 -10.29 1.12 -1.02
C GLY A 51 -10.75 0.59 -2.39
N ASP A 52 -10.88 1.50 -3.35
CA ASP A 52 -11.18 1.16 -4.74
C ASP A 52 -9.91 1.11 -5.61
N CYS A 53 -10.11 0.91 -6.91
CA CYS A 53 -9.05 0.71 -7.89
C CYS A 53 -8.25 1.97 -8.25
N ASP A 54 -8.62 3.13 -7.71
CA ASP A 54 -7.91 4.42 -7.83
C ASP A 54 -7.51 5.01 -6.47
N SER A 55 -8.07 4.52 -5.37
CA SER A 55 -7.88 5.08 -4.03
C SER A 55 -6.78 4.39 -3.21
N VAL A 56 -5.79 3.75 -3.86
CA VAL A 56 -4.71 3.02 -3.14
C VAL A 56 -3.57 3.92 -2.63
N CYS A 57 -3.68 5.24 -2.79
CA CYS A 57 -2.80 6.25 -2.24
C CYS A 57 -3.58 7.29 -1.42
N ALA A 58 -3.05 7.65 -0.26
CA ALA A 58 -3.60 8.71 0.57
C ALA A 58 -2.49 9.61 1.11
N LYS A 59 -2.84 10.87 1.38
CA LYS A 59 -2.02 11.78 2.17
C LYS A 59 -2.65 11.94 3.55
N VAL A 60 -1.83 11.88 4.58
CA VAL A 60 -2.22 12.09 5.98
C VAL A 60 -1.52 13.34 6.48
N ARG A 61 -2.27 14.21 7.17
CA ARG A 61 -1.74 15.41 7.82
C ARG A 61 -2.09 15.40 9.28
N ASN A 62 -1.10 15.66 10.12
CA ASN A 62 -1.36 15.95 11.52
C ASN A 62 -1.54 17.46 11.72
N PRO A 63 -2.74 17.96 12.05
CA PRO A 63 -2.97 19.40 12.21
C PRO A 63 -2.21 20.00 13.39
N ALA A 64 -1.83 19.20 14.40
CA ALA A 64 -1.09 19.69 15.57
C ALA A 64 0.38 19.99 15.25
N THR A 65 0.99 19.25 14.32
CA THR A 65 2.40 19.43 13.92
C THR A 65 2.54 20.12 12.56
N GLY A 66 1.49 20.11 11.74
CA GLY A 66 1.49 20.58 10.36
C GLY A 66 2.18 19.63 9.37
N ILE A 67 2.69 18.48 9.82
CA ILE A 67 3.42 17.53 8.98
C ILE A 67 2.43 16.75 8.11
N GLU A 68 2.77 16.61 6.83
CA GLU A 68 2.03 15.83 5.83
C GLU A 68 2.91 14.72 5.27
N LYS A 69 2.32 13.53 5.09
CA LYS A 69 3.01 12.36 4.53
C LYS A 69 2.05 11.49 3.72
N THR A 70 2.54 10.82 2.69
CA THR A 70 1.77 9.87 1.87
C THR A 70 1.82 8.45 2.42
N VAL A 71 0.83 7.63 2.11
CA VAL A 71 0.75 6.21 2.46
C VAL A 71 0.07 5.39 1.36
N LEU A 72 0.52 4.17 1.16
CA LEU A 72 -0.17 3.16 0.35
C LEU A 72 -1.25 2.48 1.18
N THR A 73 -2.48 2.43 0.66
CA THR A 73 -3.64 1.89 1.38
C THR A 73 -3.87 0.46 0.95
N ILE A 74 -3.26 -0.48 1.66
CA ILE A 74 -3.10 -1.87 1.21
C ILE A 74 -3.75 -2.89 2.13
N GLY A 75 -4.32 -2.43 3.22
CA GLY A 75 -4.83 -3.24 4.29
C GLY A 75 -6.19 -2.77 4.74
N THR A 76 -6.88 -3.68 5.43
CA THR A 76 -8.10 -3.36 6.16
C THR A 76 -7.78 -3.51 7.64
N SER A 77 -8.15 -2.53 8.46
CA SER A 77 -7.99 -2.67 9.91
C SER A 77 -9.01 -3.68 10.45
N SER A 78 -8.72 -4.20 11.65
CA SER A 78 -9.56 -5.18 12.35
C SER A 78 -10.94 -4.64 12.77
N ALA A 79 -11.13 -3.31 12.74
CA ALA A 79 -12.37 -2.66 13.12
C ALA A 79 -12.77 -1.55 12.14
N SER A 80 -14.09 -1.39 11.96
CA SER A 80 -14.71 -0.50 10.96
C SER A 80 -14.57 1.02 11.23
N SER A 81 -13.83 1.41 12.26
CA SER A 81 -13.56 2.80 12.62
C SER A 81 -12.08 3.10 12.85
N VAL A 82 -11.20 2.11 12.61
CA VAL A 82 -9.78 2.23 12.90
C VAL A 82 -9.02 2.56 11.62
N TYR A 83 -8.28 3.66 11.67
CA TYR A 83 -7.34 4.07 10.63
C TYR A 83 -5.93 3.80 11.15
N ASP A 84 -5.37 2.66 10.79
CA ASP A 84 -3.98 2.38 11.14
C ASP A 84 -3.06 2.82 10.02
N ILE A 85 -1.90 3.32 10.38
CA ILE A 85 -0.77 3.47 9.47
C ILE A 85 0.46 2.84 10.10
N SER A 86 1.43 2.47 9.27
CA SER A 86 2.75 2.02 9.74
C SER A 86 3.29 2.93 10.86
N TRP A 87 3.85 2.32 11.89
CA TRP A 87 4.30 3.00 13.10
C TRP A 87 5.26 4.14 12.79
N LYS A 88 6.23 3.89 11.89
CA LYS A 88 7.20 4.90 11.48
C LYS A 88 6.50 6.15 10.91
N ARG A 89 5.53 5.97 10.02
CA ARG A 89 4.75 7.08 9.46
C ARG A 89 3.94 7.82 10.53
N TYR A 90 3.37 7.08 11.48
CA TYR A 90 2.63 7.66 12.62
C TYR A 90 3.51 8.60 13.45
N VAL A 91 4.69 8.14 13.87
CA VAL A 91 5.58 8.96 14.71
C VAL A 91 6.21 10.13 13.94
N GLU A 92 6.47 9.97 12.64
CA GLU A 92 6.87 11.07 11.76
C GLU A 92 5.81 12.17 11.69
N LEU A 93 4.55 11.81 11.48
CA LEU A 93 3.42 12.76 11.47
C LEU A 93 3.26 13.46 12.82
N LYS A 94 3.64 12.81 13.92
CA LYS A 94 3.69 13.42 15.26
C LYS A 94 4.96 14.27 15.51
N GLY A 95 5.84 14.44 14.53
CA GLY A 95 7.07 15.21 14.68
C GLY A 95 8.11 14.52 15.56
N GLN A 96 8.04 13.18 15.65
CA GLN A 96 8.92 12.34 16.46
C GLN A 96 9.60 11.26 15.59
N PRO A 97 10.32 11.64 14.53
CA PRO A 97 10.87 10.69 13.56
C PRO A 97 11.87 9.70 14.18
N ASP A 98 12.53 10.09 15.27
CA ASP A 98 13.54 9.27 15.96
C ASP A 98 12.95 8.32 17.00
N THR A 99 11.62 8.30 17.19
CA THR A 99 10.96 7.34 18.08
C THR A 99 11.20 5.94 17.55
N PRO A 100 11.85 5.06 18.34
CA PRO A 100 12.09 3.68 17.92
C PRO A 100 10.78 2.97 17.56
N GLU A 101 10.85 2.10 16.56
CA GLU A 101 9.74 1.23 16.25
C GLU A 101 9.45 0.33 17.45
N GLY A 102 8.16 0.10 17.72
CA GLY A 102 7.79 -0.70 18.87
C GLY A 102 7.96 -0.01 20.22
N ASN A 103 8.09 1.32 20.29
CA ASN A 103 8.09 2.01 21.57
C ASN A 103 6.66 2.11 22.14
N ALA A 104 6.24 1.13 22.95
CA ALA A 104 4.92 1.13 23.58
C ALA A 104 4.61 2.42 24.38
N ALA A 105 5.60 3.08 24.97
CA ALA A 105 5.37 4.32 25.73
C ALA A 105 5.01 5.51 24.83
N ALA A 106 5.36 5.47 23.55
CA ALA A 106 4.97 6.47 22.56
C ALA A 106 3.59 6.20 21.94
N TYR A 107 2.99 5.04 22.22
CA TYR A 107 1.65 4.70 21.77
C TYR A 107 0.60 5.30 22.73
N ASP A 108 -0.27 6.14 22.19
CA ASP A 108 -1.25 6.91 22.96
C ASP A 108 -2.71 6.60 22.58
N GLY A 109 -2.94 5.51 21.84
CA GLY A 109 -4.30 5.02 21.54
C GLY A 109 -5.02 5.76 20.40
N GLY A 110 -4.40 6.75 19.77
CA GLY A 110 -4.85 7.37 18.53
C GLY A 110 -4.74 8.90 18.51
N THR A 111 -4.39 9.46 17.36
CA THR A 111 -4.25 10.91 17.15
C THR A 111 -5.21 11.39 16.05
N PRO A 112 -5.99 12.47 16.26
CA PRO A 112 -6.79 13.07 15.20
C PRO A 112 -5.91 13.61 14.06
N MET A 113 -6.13 13.12 12.83
CA MET A 113 -5.41 13.54 11.62
C MET A 113 -6.37 13.71 10.44
N GLU A 114 -5.99 14.58 9.50
CA GLU A 114 -6.71 14.77 8.23
C GLU A 114 -6.21 13.74 7.21
N VAL A 115 -7.13 12.97 6.61
CA VAL A 115 -6.83 11.99 5.56
C VAL A 115 -7.42 12.48 4.24
N PHE A 116 -6.58 12.53 3.21
CA PHE A 116 -6.92 12.95 1.86
C PHE A 116 -6.70 11.77 0.91
N PRO A 117 -7.73 11.28 0.20
CA PRO A 117 -7.49 10.42 -0.94
C PRO A 117 -6.75 11.24 -2.00
N VAL A 118 -5.66 10.69 -2.55
CA VAL A 118 -4.87 11.37 -3.58
C VAL A 118 -4.52 10.40 -4.70
N THR A 119 -4.09 10.94 -5.82
CA THR A 119 -3.67 10.16 -6.99
C THR A 119 -2.34 9.43 -6.74
N MET A 120 -2.14 8.33 -7.47
CA MET A 120 -0.99 7.43 -7.29
C MET A 120 0.38 8.05 -7.60
N ASP A 121 0.44 9.11 -8.39
CA ASP A 121 1.66 9.90 -8.66
C ASP A 121 2.32 10.41 -7.36
N GLN A 122 1.54 10.65 -6.31
CA GLN A 122 2.04 11.07 -5.00
C GLN A 122 2.61 9.93 -4.14
N CYS A 123 2.38 8.67 -4.52
CA CYS A 123 2.87 7.48 -3.81
C CYS A 123 3.88 6.67 -4.65
N GLU A 124 4.30 7.14 -5.82
CA GLU A 124 5.23 6.41 -6.70
C GLU A 124 6.57 6.11 -6.03
N ASP A 125 7.05 7.00 -5.16
CA ASP A 125 8.28 6.83 -4.38
C ASP A 125 8.18 5.71 -3.33
N LEU A 126 6.96 5.34 -2.94
CA LEU A 126 6.68 4.25 -2.01
C LEU A 126 6.72 2.87 -2.69
N ILE A 127 6.87 2.82 -4.03
CA ILE A 127 6.92 1.59 -4.82
C ILE A 127 8.35 1.33 -5.29
N TYR A 128 8.90 0.19 -4.90
CA TYR A 128 10.26 -0.21 -5.29
C TYR A 128 10.30 -1.04 -6.57
N TYR A 129 9.20 -1.69 -6.93
CA TYR A 129 9.12 -2.46 -8.17
C TYR A 129 8.95 -1.55 -9.40
N GLU A 130 9.73 -1.83 -10.43
CA GLU A 130 9.78 -1.04 -11.65
C GLU A 130 9.93 -1.95 -12.87
N GLU A 131 9.26 -1.59 -13.96
CA GLU A 131 9.36 -2.25 -15.25
C GLU A 131 9.44 -1.18 -16.34
N ASP A 132 10.46 -1.26 -17.20
CA ASP A 132 10.70 -0.32 -18.30
C ASP A 132 10.69 1.17 -17.85
N GLY A 133 11.23 1.43 -16.66
CA GLY A 133 11.28 2.79 -16.08
C GLY A 133 9.97 3.26 -15.45
N GLN A 134 8.96 2.39 -15.33
CA GLN A 134 7.65 2.72 -14.76
C GLN A 134 7.39 1.93 -13.48
N LYS A 135 6.90 2.62 -12.45
CA LYS A 135 6.44 1.98 -11.21
C LYS A 135 5.24 1.07 -11.50
N LYS A 136 5.27 -0.14 -10.95
CA LYS A 136 4.13 -1.07 -10.98
C LYS A 136 3.83 -1.53 -9.57
N LEU A 137 2.56 -1.50 -9.17
CA LEU A 137 2.14 -1.97 -7.86
C LEU A 137 2.12 -3.50 -7.86
N PRO A 138 2.96 -4.17 -7.04
CA PRO A 138 3.17 -5.60 -7.14
C PRO A 138 2.21 -6.36 -6.22
N PHE A 139 1.43 -7.24 -6.82
CA PHE A 139 0.43 -8.07 -6.16
C PHE A 139 0.86 -9.54 -6.11
N LEU A 140 0.41 -10.22 -5.07
CA LEU A 140 0.59 -11.65 -4.84
C LEU A 140 -0.16 -12.46 -5.89
N ALA A 141 0.58 -13.20 -6.73
CA ALA A 141 -0.02 -14.01 -7.79
C ALA A 141 -0.90 -15.16 -7.27
N LEU A 142 -0.68 -15.66 -6.04
CA LEU A 142 -1.53 -16.68 -5.41
C LEU A 142 -2.95 -16.17 -5.10
N SER A 143 -3.12 -14.86 -4.87
CA SER A 143 -4.40 -14.25 -4.53
C SER A 143 -4.60 -12.95 -5.33
N PRO A 144 -4.80 -13.04 -6.67
CA PRO A 144 -4.83 -11.89 -7.59
C PRO A 144 -6.13 -11.08 -7.52
N ASN A 145 -7.03 -11.38 -6.58
CA ASN A 145 -8.45 -10.99 -6.61
C ASN A 145 -8.66 -9.48 -6.76
N PHE A 146 -7.92 -8.64 -6.01
CA PHE A 146 -8.09 -7.19 -6.08
C PHE A 146 -7.69 -6.64 -7.45
N LEU A 147 -6.52 -7.05 -7.97
CA LEU A 147 -6.07 -6.62 -9.30
C LEU A 147 -7.02 -7.10 -10.39
N ASN A 148 -7.45 -8.36 -10.34
CA ASN A 148 -8.40 -8.92 -11.30
C ASN A 148 -9.73 -8.17 -11.30
N GLU A 149 -10.27 -7.85 -10.11
CA GLU A 149 -11.51 -7.07 -9.98
C GLU A 149 -11.33 -5.68 -10.58
N CYS A 150 -10.20 -5.01 -10.32
CA CYS A 150 -9.91 -3.72 -10.93
C CYS A 150 -9.81 -3.80 -12.45
N GLN A 151 -9.13 -4.81 -12.99
CA GLN A 151 -9.04 -5.03 -14.43
C GLN A 151 -10.39 -5.33 -15.08
N ALA A 152 -11.30 -6.01 -14.36
CA ALA A 152 -12.63 -6.36 -14.88
C ALA A 152 -13.63 -5.19 -14.77
N SER A 153 -13.71 -4.56 -13.60
CA SER A 153 -14.76 -3.60 -13.24
C SER A 153 -14.33 -2.14 -13.42
N SER A 154 -13.03 -1.85 -13.47
CA SER A 154 -12.49 -0.49 -13.62
C SER A 154 -11.20 -0.49 -14.47
N PRO A 155 -11.24 -0.94 -15.74
CA PRO A 155 -10.06 -1.18 -16.56
C PRO A 155 -9.20 0.06 -16.85
N ASN A 156 -9.74 1.25 -16.62
CA ASN A 156 -9.04 2.53 -16.80
C ASN A 156 -8.43 3.08 -15.51
N SER A 157 -8.61 2.39 -14.38
CA SER A 157 -8.04 2.81 -13.10
C SER A 157 -6.51 2.65 -13.11
N TRP A 158 -5.82 3.38 -12.23
CA TRP A 158 -4.36 3.27 -12.16
C TRP A 158 -3.93 1.85 -11.79
N VAL A 159 -4.60 1.21 -10.82
CA VAL A 159 -4.28 -0.18 -10.39
C VAL A 159 -4.46 -1.16 -11.53
N ALA A 160 -5.54 -1.06 -12.31
CA ALA A 160 -5.79 -1.97 -13.43
C ALA A 160 -4.68 -1.91 -14.49
N GLN A 161 -4.13 -0.72 -14.73
CA GLN A 161 -3.11 -0.46 -15.75
C GLN A 161 -1.66 -0.65 -15.26
N ASN A 162 -1.43 -0.53 -13.95
CA ASN A 162 -0.10 -0.54 -13.35
C ASN A 162 0.10 -1.63 -12.29
N GLY A 163 -0.84 -2.55 -12.13
CA GLY A 163 -0.66 -3.73 -11.31
C GLY A 163 0.14 -4.82 -12.02
N VAL A 164 0.97 -5.55 -11.26
CA VAL A 164 1.72 -6.72 -11.74
C VAL A 164 1.55 -7.87 -10.76
N LEU A 165 1.41 -9.10 -11.25
CA LEU A 165 1.38 -10.30 -10.41
C LEU A 165 2.78 -10.90 -10.31
N LEU A 166 3.26 -11.15 -9.10
CA LEU A 166 4.55 -11.80 -8.85
C LEU A 166 4.40 -13.11 -8.04
N ASP A 167 5.25 -14.08 -8.37
CA ASP A 167 5.25 -15.42 -7.78
C ASP A 167 5.81 -15.43 -6.35
N PHE A 168 4.91 -15.25 -5.39
CA PHE A 168 5.14 -15.47 -3.97
C PHE A 168 3.99 -16.29 -3.37
N VAL A 169 4.22 -16.89 -2.21
CA VAL A 169 3.21 -17.65 -1.45
C VAL A 169 2.50 -16.77 -0.41
N ASN A 170 3.11 -15.65 -0.01
CA ASN A 170 2.53 -14.67 0.92
C ASN A 170 3.00 -13.24 0.59
N ASP A 171 2.31 -12.27 1.20
CA ASP A 171 2.58 -10.83 1.12
C ASP A 171 3.89 -10.41 1.79
N CYS A 172 4.41 -11.23 2.71
CA CYS A 172 5.71 -11.07 3.38
C CYS A 172 6.91 -11.48 2.50
N CYS A 173 6.66 -12.01 1.31
CA CYS A 173 7.66 -12.48 0.35
C CYS A 173 8.60 -13.59 0.86
N THR A 174 8.25 -14.39 1.86
CA THR A 174 9.20 -15.36 2.45
C THR A 174 9.49 -16.57 1.56
N ILE A 175 8.54 -16.91 0.68
CA ILE A 175 8.64 -18.02 -0.27
C ILE A 175 8.13 -17.54 -1.63
N GLY A 176 8.90 -17.79 -2.70
CA GLY A 176 8.59 -17.30 -4.04
C GLY A 176 9.79 -17.36 -4.98
N LYS A 177 9.56 -17.00 -6.24
CA LYS A 177 10.61 -16.91 -7.27
C LYS A 177 10.81 -15.50 -7.81
N ASP A 178 10.02 -14.53 -7.35
CA ASP A 178 10.09 -13.13 -7.81
C ASP A 178 10.04 -13.01 -9.35
N GLN A 179 9.17 -13.81 -9.96
CA GLN A 179 8.92 -13.83 -11.40
C GLN A 179 7.50 -13.35 -11.69
N LYS A 180 7.29 -12.76 -12.86
CA LYS A 180 5.97 -12.33 -13.31
C LYS A 180 5.05 -13.53 -13.53
N CYS A 181 3.78 -13.31 -13.23
CA CYS A 181 2.71 -14.23 -13.54
C CYS A 181 1.56 -13.53 -14.29
N THR A 182 0.73 -14.30 -14.97
CA THR A 182 -0.32 -13.82 -15.86
C THR A 182 -1.55 -14.72 -15.81
N GLY A 183 -2.71 -14.16 -16.19
CA GLY A 183 -4.00 -14.85 -16.18
C GLY A 183 -4.82 -14.48 -14.93
N PRO A 184 -6.15 -14.41 -15.03
CA PRO A 184 -6.99 -14.06 -13.88
C PRO A 184 -7.19 -15.26 -12.95
N ASN A 185 -7.45 -16.46 -13.49
CA ASN A 185 -7.53 -17.73 -12.75
C ASN A 185 -7.65 -18.92 -13.73
N PRO A 186 -6.77 -19.93 -13.71
CA PRO A 186 -5.54 -20.01 -12.92
C PRO A 186 -4.49 -18.97 -13.37
N VAL A 187 -3.61 -18.58 -12.44
CA VAL A 187 -2.48 -17.68 -12.70
C VAL A 187 -1.23 -18.52 -12.97
N TYR A 188 -0.59 -18.32 -14.11
CA TYR A 188 0.66 -19.00 -14.48
C TYR A 188 1.85 -18.05 -14.50
N CYS A 189 3.00 -18.51 -14.02
CA CYS A 189 4.21 -17.73 -13.94
C CYS A 189 5.14 -17.97 -15.13
N ALA A 190 6.18 -17.14 -15.27
CA ALA A 190 7.08 -17.15 -16.42
C ALA A 190 7.76 -18.50 -16.71
N ASP A 191 7.94 -19.34 -15.69
CA ASP A 191 8.46 -20.70 -15.80
C ASP A 191 7.40 -21.76 -16.15
N GLY A 192 6.16 -21.34 -16.41
CA GLY A 192 5.01 -22.22 -16.70
C GLY A 192 4.39 -22.87 -15.48
N ALA A 193 4.90 -22.59 -14.26
CA ALA A 193 4.31 -23.12 -13.03
C ALA A 193 3.05 -22.34 -12.63
N LEU A 194 2.19 -23.01 -11.85
CA LEU A 194 1.03 -22.38 -11.22
C LEU A 194 1.52 -21.48 -10.06
N ALA A 195 0.98 -20.26 -9.99
CA ALA A 195 1.39 -19.27 -8.99
C ALA A 195 1.17 -19.76 -7.55
N GLY A 196 2.10 -19.44 -6.65
CA GLY A 196 1.95 -19.69 -5.21
C GLY A 196 2.19 -21.14 -4.75
N TYR A 197 2.73 -21.98 -5.63
CA TYR A 197 3.17 -23.35 -5.30
C TYR A 197 4.69 -23.47 -5.11
N SER A 198 5.43 -22.37 -5.29
CA SER A 198 6.87 -22.35 -5.06
C SER A 198 7.23 -22.80 -3.65
N GLN A 199 8.34 -23.53 -3.52
CA GLN A 199 8.97 -23.90 -2.24
C GLN A 199 10.33 -23.19 -2.04
N VAL A 200 10.63 -22.22 -2.91
CA VAL A 200 11.90 -21.50 -2.89
C VAL A 200 11.85 -20.43 -1.82
N LYS A 201 12.68 -20.56 -0.78
CA LYS A 201 12.86 -19.52 0.23
C LYS A 201 13.55 -18.31 -0.39
N THR A 202 13.11 -17.11 -0.02
CA THR A 202 13.70 -15.87 -0.50
C THR A 202 14.55 -15.22 0.59
N ASN A 203 15.42 -14.30 0.19
CA ASN A 203 16.10 -13.36 1.10
C ASN A 203 15.40 -11.99 1.12
N LEU A 204 14.16 -11.91 0.63
CA LEU A 204 13.36 -10.70 0.50
C LEU A 204 12.33 -10.54 1.63
N ALA A 205 12.48 -11.31 2.71
CA ALA A 205 11.50 -11.34 3.78
C ALA A 205 11.32 -9.96 4.43
N VAL A 206 10.06 -9.56 4.63
CA VAL A 206 9.72 -8.36 5.40
C VAL A 206 9.96 -8.63 6.88
N MET A 207 10.56 -7.66 7.57
CA MET A 207 10.75 -7.69 9.03
C MET A 207 9.75 -6.72 9.67
N ASN A 208 9.02 -7.20 10.68
CA ASN A 208 8.18 -6.40 11.55
C ASN A 208 8.91 -6.16 12.87
N VAL A 209 8.59 -5.07 13.56
CA VAL A 209 9.06 -4.81 14.92
C VAL A 209 7.86 -4.87 15.85
N LYS A 210 7.93 -5.58 16.98
CA LYS A 210 6.82 -5.62 17.95
C LYS A 210 6.81 -4.39 18.83
N LEU A 211 5.71 -4.15 19.56
CA LEU A 211 5.59 -3.09 20.58
C LEU A 211 6.55 -3.23 21.79
N ASP A 212 7.40 -4.25 21.83
CA ASP A 212 8.51 -4.36 22.79
C ASP A 212 9.89 -4.08 22.15
N GLY A 213 9.91 -3.66 20.88
CA GLY A 213 11.10 -3.41 20.09
C GLY A 213 11.76 -4.65 19.49
N SER A 214 11.20 -5.86 19.69
CA SER A 214 11.76 -7.08 19.11
C SER A 214 11.40 -7.22 17.63
N GLU A 215 12.39 -7.57 16.81
CA GLU A 215 12.17 -7.88 15.40
C GLU A 215 11.59 -9.29 15.23
N GLN A 216 10.61 -9.43 14.35
CA GLN A 216 10.06 -10.71 13.93
C GLN A 216 9.86 -10.69 12.41
N ALA A 217 10.28 -11.76 11.73
CA ALA A 217 9.96 -11.95 10.32
C ALA A 217 8.44 -11.97 10.12
N CYS A 218 7.95 -11.26 9.11
CA CYS A 218 6.59 -11.35 8.64
C CYS A 218 6.35 -12.80 8.16
N LEU A 219 5.40 -13.53 8.77
CA LEU A 219 5.30 -14.99 8.60
C LEU A 219 4.28 -15.46 7.56
N GLY A 220 3.59 -14.56 6.86
CA GLY A 220 2.47 -14.94 5.99
C GLY A 220 1.19 -15.14 6.78
#